data_AF-A0A846EG25-F1
#
_entry.id   AF-A0A846EG25-F1
#
_cell.length_a   1.000
_cell.length_b   1.000
_cell.length_c   1.000
_cell.angle_alpha   90.00
_cell.angle_beta   90.00
_cell.angle_gamma   90.00
#
_symmetry.space_group_name_H-M   'P 1'
#
loop_
_entity.id
_entity.type
_entity.pdbx_description
1 polymer ?
#
loop_
_entity_poly.entity_id
_entity_poly.type
_entity_poly.pdbx_seq_one_letter_code
_entity_poly.pdbx_strand_id
1 'polypeptide(L)' 'MRKSRDELVVGLRSFPVEDYLIFYFPVENGIEIARVLSGYRDLEAMFDEVT' A
#
# COMPACT_ATOMS: atom_id res chain seq x y z
N MET A 1 11.97 2.26 3.18
CA MET A 1 11.93 3.74 3.05
C MET A 1 10.51 4.16 2.67
N ARG A 2 9.92 5.13 3.36
CA ARG A 2 8.56 5.63 3.09
C ARG A 2 8.51 6.35 1.74
N LYS A 3 7.48 6.09 0.93
CA LYS A 3 7.26 6.80 -0.35
C LYS A 3 5.90 7.50 -0.35
N SER A 4 5.86 8.73 -0.87
CA SER A 4 4.59 9.37 -1.24
C SER A 4 3.95 8.58 -2.37
N ARG A 5 2.62 8.54 -2.37
CA ARG A 5 1.78 7.89 -3.38
C ARG A 5 0.72 8.87 -3.89
N ASP A 6 1.10 10.15 -3.95
CA ASP A 6 0.21 11.23 -4.39
C ASP A 6 -0.27 11.03 -5.84
N GLU A 7 0.44 10.21 -6.63
CA GLU A 7 0.02 9.78 -7.97
C GLU A 7 -1.23 8.90 -7.96
N LEU A 8 -1.53 8.23 -6.84
CA LEU A 8 -2.73 7.40 -6.67
C LEU A 8 -3.83 8.18 -5.96
N VAL A 9 -3.47 8.72 -4.79
CA VAL A 9 -4.36 9.53 -3.94
C VAL A 9 -3.50 10.53 -3.17
N VAL A 10 -3.87 11.81 -3.22
CA VAL A 10 -3.15 12.88 -2.52
C VAL A 10 -3.07 12.57 -1.01
N GLY A 11 -1.86 12.65 -0.46
CA GLY A 11 -1.57 12.39 0.96
C GLY A 11 -1.31 10.92 1.29
N LEU A 12 -1.52 10.00 0.35
CA LEU A 12 -1.29 8.57 0.55
C LEU A 12 0.21 8.30 0.65
N ARG A 13 0.60 7.43 1.58
CA ARG A 13 1.97 6.98 1.74
C ARG A 13 2.04 5.46 1.68
N SER A 14 3.19 4.95 1.30
CA SER A 14 3.47 3.51 1.32
C SER A 14 4.73 3.18 2.10
N PHE A 15 4.70 2.02 2.75
CA PHE A 15 5.83 1.49 3.52
C PHE A 15 5.93 -0.04 3.35
N PRO A 16 7.04 -0.54 2.79
CA PRO A 16 7.28 -1.98 2.69
C PRO A 16 7.72 -2.54 4.05
N VAL A 17 7.15 -3.67 4.44
CA VAL A 17 7.48 -4.45 5.65
C VAL A 17 7.58 -5.92 5.24
N GLU A 18 8.79 -6.45 5.17
CA GLU A 18 9.02 -7.81 4.67
C GLU A 18 8.31 -8.02 3.32
N ASP A 19 7.42 -9.00 3.23
CA ASP A 19 6.63 -9.32 2.04
C ASP A 19 5.31 -8.54 1.95
N TYR A 20 5.15 -7.48 2.74
CA TYR A 20 3.94 -6.66 2.74
C TYR A 20 4.21 -5.23 2.29
N LEU A 21 3.22 -4.65 1.61
CA LEU A 21 3.18 -3.23 1.30
C LEU A 21 2.00 -2.58 2.02
N ILE A 22 2.29 -1.70 2.97
CA ILE A 22 1.28 -0.98 3.75
C ILE A 22 1.04 0.38 3.10
N PHE A 23 -0.22 0.70 2.81
CA PHE A 23 -0.69 2.01 2.38
C PHE A 23 -1.42 2.71 3.53
N TYR A 24 -1.09 3.98 3.79
CA TYR A 24 -1.63 4.72 4.93
C TYR A 24 -1.66 6.24 4.70
N PHE A 25 -2.46 6.93 5.51
CA PHE A 25 -2.48 8.38 5.64
C PHE A 25 -1.91 8.83 6.99
N PRO A 26 -1.04 9.84 7.05
CA PRO A 26 -0.63 10.44 8.32
C PRO A 26 -1.78 11.24 8.92
N VAL A 27 -2.00 11.09 10.23
CA VAL A 27 -2.92 11.91 11.03
C VAL A 27 -2.17 12.48 12.24
N GLU A 28 -2.77 13.44 12.94
CA GLU A 28 -2.09 14.21 13.99
C GLU A 28 -1.37 13.34 15.03
N ASN A 29 -1.97 12.22 15.44
CA ASN A 29 -1.44 11.33 16.47
C ASN A 29 -1.16 9.91 15.96
N GLY A 30 -0.89 9.74 14.67
CA GLY A 30 -0.56 8.41 14.13
C GLY A 30 -0.75 8.28 12.63
N ILE A 31 -1.25 7.10 12.24
CA ILE A 31 -1.55 6.77 10.85
C ILE A 31 -2.90 6.05 10.77
N GLU A 32 -3.61 6.28 9.67
CA GLU A 32 -4.77 5.48 9.28
C GLU A 32 -4.34 4.52 8.18
N ILE A 33 -4.54 3.22 8.40
CA ILE A 33 -4.21 2.19 7.40
C ILE A 33 -5.31 2.15 6.36
N ALA A 34 -4.95 2.48 5.12
CA ALA A 34 -5.87 2.40 3.98
C ALA A 34 -5.94 0.97 3.42
N ARG A 35 -4.77 0.30 3.28
CA ARG A 35 -4.69 -1.07 2.78
C ARG A 35 -3.38 -1.74 3.18
N VAL A 36 -3.42 -3.06 3.36
CA VAL A 36 -2.23 -3.90 3.50
C VAL A 36 -2.26 -4.89 2.35
N LEU A 37 -1.21 -4.90 1.53
CA LEU A 37 -1.04 -5.86 0.45
C LEU A 37 0.01 -6.90 0.83
N SER A 38 -0.26 -8.17 0.59
CA SER A 38 0.71 -9.25 0.68
C SER A 38 1.31 -9.49 -0.70
N GLY A 39 2.63 -9.36 -0.83
CA GLY A 39 3.35 -9.54 -2.08
C GLY A 39 3.11 -10.91 -2.73
N TYR A 40 2.84 -11.95 -1.96
CA TYR A 40 2.56 -13.28 -2.53
C TYR A 40 1.13 -13.39 -3.08
N ARG A 41 0.13 -12.95 -2.30
CA ARG A 41 -1.31 -13.12 -2.66
C ARG A 41 -1.84 -12.05 -3.60
N ASP A 42 -1.40 -10.81 -3.44
CA ASP A 42 -1.91 -9.71 -4.28
C ASP A 42 -1.19 -9.65 -5.64
N LEU A 43 0.04 -10.14 -5.77
CA LEU A 43 0.65 -10.28 -7.10
C LEU A 43 -0.08 -11.33 -7.92
N GLU A 44 -0.36 -12.52 -7.36
CA GLU A 44 -1.14 -13.56 -8.04
C GLU A 44 -2.51 -13.02 -8.49
N ALA A 45 -3.25 -12.34 -7.59
CA ALA A 45 -4.54 -11.75 -7.92
C ALA A 45 -4.48 -10.63 -8.99
N MET A 46 -3.36 -9.91 -9.12
CA MET A 46 -3.16 -8.89 -10.17
C MET A 46 -2.88 -9.51 -11.55
N PHE A 47 -2.40 -10.76 -11.63
CA PHE A 47 -2.16 -11.46 -12.89
C PHE A 47 -3.35 -12.31 -13.34
N ASP A 48 -4.31 -12.59 -12.46
CA ASP A 48 -5.51 -13.39 -12.76
C ASP A 48 -6.62 -12.61 -13.52
N GLU A 49 -6.48 -11.30 -13.74
CA GLU A 49 -7.43 -10.47 -14.51
C GLU A 49 -7.13 -10.38 -16.02
N VAL A 50 -6.32 -11.29 -16.57
CA VAL A 50 -6.12 -11.43 -18.02
C VAL A 50 -6.62 -12.81 -18.48
N THR A 51 -7.94 -12.95 -18.66
CA THR A 51 -8.54 -14.04 -19.47
C THR A 51 -9.78 -13.53 -20.20
#